data_AF-A0A817MST6-F1
#
_entry.id   AF-A0A817MST6-F1
#
_cell.length_a   1.000
_cell.length_b   1.000
_cell.length_c   1.000
_cell.angle_alpha   90.00
_cell.angle_beta   90.00
_cell.angle_gamma   90.00
#
_symmetry.space_group_name_H-M   'P 1'
#
loop_
_entity.id
_entity.type
_entity.pdbx_description
1 polymer ?
#
loop_
_entity_poly.entity_id
_entity_poly.type
_entity_poly.pdbx_seq_one_letter_code
_entity_poly.pdbx_strand_id
1 'polypeptide(L)'
;NLINALEEYKTGATSSEVSLKYGVPGSTVRNHNCNSQMRFGVGHPTVLTNHQEQCLVELLKNLEFIALRLMKVVAMKLLRCVKSSCAVLK
;
A
#
# COMPACT_ATOMS: atom_id res chain seq x y z
N ASN A 1 -12.42 21.81 -12.82
CA ASN A 1 -13.81 21.55 -13.28
C ASN A 1 -14.62 20.66 -12.33
N LEU A 2 -14.16 19.47 -11.93
CA LEU A 2 -14.97 18.57 -11.06
C LEU A 2 -15.27 19.13 -9.65
N ILE A 3 -14.35 19.88 -9.03
CA ILE A 3 -14.58 20.48 -7.70
C ILE A 3 -15.76 21.47 -7.75
N ASN A 4 -15.72 22.40 -8.70
CA ASN A 4 -16.78 23.39 -8.91
C ASN A 4 -18.12 22.71 -9.28
N ALA A 5 -18.06 21.62 -10.05
CA ALA A 5 -19.22 20.81 -10.40
C ALA A 5 -19.89 20.18 -9.16
N LEU A 6 -19.10 19.66 -8.20
CA LEU A 6 -19.65 19.10 -6.96
C LEU A 6 -20.22 20.17 -6.03
N GLU A 7 -19.56 21.32 -5.91
CA GLU A 7 -20.06 22.41 -5.08
C GLU A 7 -21.41 22.93 -5.60
N GLU A 8 -21.54 23.12 -6.91
CA GLU A 8 -22.79 23.58 -7.52
C GLU A 8 -23.90 22.51 -7.42
N TYR A 9 -23.55 21.23 -7.55
CA TYR A 9 -24.48 20.11 -7.30
C TYR A 9 -24.98 20.08 -5.85
N LYS A 10 -24.10 20.34 -4.85
CA LYS A 10 -24.49 20.42 -3.43
C LYS A 10 -25.40 21.61 -3.14
N THR A 11 -25.29 22.70 -3.89
CA THR A 11 -26.18 23.87 -3.75
C THR A 11 -27.55 23.67 -4.39
N GLY A 12 -27.81 22.51 -5.02
CA GLY A 12 -29.12 22.14 -5.54
C GLY A 12 -29.22 22.06 -7.07
N ALA A 13 -28.13 22.29 -7.80
CA ALA A 13 -28.12 22.10 -9.25
C ALA A 13 -28.28 20.61 -9.61
N THR A 14 -29.00 20.35 -10.69
CA THR A 14 -29.21 18.98 -11.18
C THR A 14 -27.94 18.43 -11.82
N SER A 15 -27.81 17.10 -11.83
CA SER A 15 -26.66 16.43 -12.45
C SER A 15 -26.54 16.72 -13.96
N SER A 16 -27.65 17.03 -14.63
CA SER A 16 -27.66 17.36 -16.06
C SER A 16 -27.11 18.76 -16.32
N GLU A 17 -27.50 19.75 -15.51
CA GLU A 17 -27.01 21.13 -15.60
C GLU A 17 -25.51 21.18 -15.34
N VAL A 18 -25.06 20.52 -14.27
CA VAL A 18 -23.65 20.42 -13.90
C VAL A 18 -22.85 19.68 -14.98
N SER A 19 -23.41 18.63 -15.58
CA SER A 19 -22.75 17.88 -16.64
C SER A 19 -22.52 18.70 -17.89
N LEU A 20 -23.51 19.51 -18.29
CA LEU A 20 -23.44 20.33 -19.48
C LEU A 20 -22.50 21.54 -19.28
N LYS A 21 -22.50 22.11 -18.07
CA LYS A 21 -21.69 23.28 -17.71
C LYS A 21 -20.19 22.96 -17.55
N TYR A 22 -19.86 21.82 -16.93
CA TYR A 22 -18.46 21.48 -16.60
C TYR A 22 -17.87 20.33 -17.42
N GLY A 23 -18.66 19.72 -18.31
CA GLY A 23 -18.23 18.57 -19.11
C GLY A 23 -17.94 17.31 -18.26
N VAL A 24 -18.58 17.19 -17.09
CA VAL A 24 -18.40 16.05 -16.18
C VAL A 24 -19.65 15.17 -16.25
N PRO A 25 -19.54 13.86 -16.52
CA PRO A 25 -20.71 12.98 -16.53
C PRO A 25 -21.50 13.06 -15.21
N GLY A 26 -22.82 13.20 -15.31
CA GLY A 26 -23.69 13.28 -14.12
C GLY A 26 -23.56 12.07 -13.19
N SER A 27 -23.22 10.89 -13.72
CA SER A 27 -22.90 9.70 -12.93
C SER A 27 -21.68 9.90 -12.04
N THR A 28 -20.63 10.55 -12.55
CA THR A 28 -19.41 10.90 -11.80
C THR A 28 -19.73 11.87 -10.66
N VAL A 29 -20.53 12.90 -10.92
CA VAL A 29 -20.98 13.88 -9.91
C VAL A 29 -21.75 13.19 -8.79
N ARG A 30 -22.75 12.35 -9.14
CA ARG A 30 -23.50 11.57 -8.14
C ARG A 30 -22.63 10.61 -7.35
N ASN A 31 -21.73 9.89 -8.02
CA ASN A 31 -20.85 8.92 -7.38
C ASN A 31 -19.96 9.59 -6.32
N HIS A 32 -19.36 10.74 -6.64
CA HIS A 32 -18.57 11.52 -5.69
C HIS A 32 -19.41 12.16 -4.57
N ASN A 33 -20.67 12.51 -4.84
CA ASN A 33 -21.56 13.04 -3.81
C ASN A 33 -22.05 11.96 -2.83
N CYS A 34 -22.36 10.76 -3.33
CA CYS A 34 -22.85 9.64 -2.53
C CYS A 34 -21.74 8.90 -1.77
N ASN A 35 -20.53 8.81 -2.34
CA ASN A 35 -19.40 8.12 -1.72
C ASN A 35 -18.50 9.11 -0.97
N SER A 36 -18.71 9.23 0.34
CA SER A 36 -17.89 10.05 1.23
C SER A 36 -16.40 9.66 1.25
N GLN A 37 -16.07 8.42 0.87
CA GLN A 37 -14.70 7.93 0.72
C GLN A 37 -14.00 8.43 -0.55
N MET A 38 -14.75 8.83 -1.57
CA MET A 38 -14.21 9.40 -2.81
C MET A 38 -14.06 10.93 -2.75
N ARG A 39 -14.08 11.52 -1.55
CA ARG A 39 -13.77 12.94 -1.37
C ARG A 39 -12.39 13.23 -1.93
N PHE A 40 -12.27 14.34 -2.64
CA PHE A 40 -11.01 14.81 -3.22
C PHE A 40 -9.87 14.72 -2.20
N GLY A 41 -8.78 14.05 -2.59
CA GLY A 41 -7.62 13.87 -1.72
C GLY A 41 -7.64 12.64 -0.80
N VAL A 42 -8.73 11.85 -0.81
CA VAL A 42 -8.83 10.58 -0.07
C VAL A 42 -8.84 9.39 -1.04
N GLY A 43 -8.16 9.52 -2.18
CA GLY A 43 -7.63 8.31 -2.81
C GLY A 43 -6.69 7.67 -1.78
N HIS A 44 -6.81 6.36 -1.55
CA HIS A 44 -5.78 5.65 -0.79
C HIS A 44 -4.42 6.11 -1.32
N PRO A 45 -3.48 6.54 -0.44
CA PRO A 45 -2.16 6.93 -0.90
C PRO A 45 -1.61 5.77 -1.73
N THR A 46 -1.51 5.96 -3.04
CA THR A 46 -0.80 5.03 -3.93
C THR A 46 0.71 5.07 -3.67
N VAL A 47 1.15 6.06 -2.88
CA VAL A 47 2.52 6.26 -2.43
C VAL A 47 2.51 6.20 -0.91
N LEU A 48 3.37 5.37 -0.34
CA LEU A 48 3.58 5.29 1.11
C LEU A 48 4.01 6.66 1.63
N THR A 49 3.56 7.02 2.82
CA THR A 49 4.12 8.20 3.51
C THR A 49 5.59 7.93 3.86
N ASN A 50 6.43 8.97 3.95
CA ASN A 50 7.84 8.83 4.34
C ASN A 50 8.03 7.99 5.62
N HIS A 51 7.12 8.13 6.59
CA HIS A 51 7.15 7.34 7.81
C HIS A 51 6.87 5.86 7.56
N GLN A 52 5.87 5.54 6.73
CA GLN A 52 5.57 4.16 6.33
C GLN A 52 6.70 3.52 5.53
N GLU A 53 7.37 4.29 4.66
CA GLU A 53 8.56 3.82 3.94
C GLU A 53 9.71 3.50 4.89
N GLN A 54 9.98 4.37 5.87
CA GLN A 54 11.00 4.13 6.89
C GLN A 54 10.70 2.88 7.71
N CYS A 55 9.46 2.71 8.17
CA CYS A 55 9.04 1.50 8.88
C CYS A 55 9.20 0.24 8.02
N LEU A 56 8.87 0.31 6.73
CA LEU A 56 9.03 -0.81 5.81
C LEU A 56 10.51 -1.18 5.62
N VAL A 57 11.39 -0.19 5.43
CA VAL A 57 12.84 -0.41 5.29
C VAL A 57 13.42 -1.07 6.55
N GLU A 58 13.01 -0.61 7.73
CA GLU A 58 13.49 -1.17 8.99
C GLU A 58 13.01 -2.61 9.21
N LEU A 59 11.75 -2.89 8.87
CA LEU A 59 11.21 -4.25 8.88
C LEU A 59 11.99 -5.18 7.95
N LEU A 60 12.29 -4.73 6.72
CA LEU A 60 13.03 -5.52 5.73
C LEU A 60 14.46 -5.83 6.20
N LYS A 61 15.17 -4.85 6.77
CA LYS A 61 16.51 -5.07 7.36
C LYS A 61 16.48 -6.08 8.50
N ASN A 62 15.47 -6.02 9.35
CA ASN A 62 15.31 -6.96 10.46
C ASN A 62 15.06 -8.39 9.95
N LEU A 63 14.25 -8.56 8.90
CA LEU A 63 14.02 -9.87 8.27
C LEU A 63 15.30 -10.44 7.66
N GLU A 64 16.09 -9.62 6.96
CA GLU A 64 17.38 -10.04 6.39
C GLU A 64 18.36 -10.49 7.48
N PHE A 65 18.46 -9.75 8.58
CA PHE A 65 19.30 -10.13 9.71
C PHE A 65 18.87 -11.45 10.35
N ILE A 66 17.56 -11.67 10.52
CA ILE A 66 17.01 -12.93 11.05
C ILE A 66 17.36 -14.09 10.10
N ALA A 67 17.17 -13.92 8.80
CA ALA A 67 17.49 -14.93 7.80
C ALA A 67 18.97 -15.34 7.87
N LEU A 68 19.87 -14.36 7.96
CA LEU A 68 21.32 -14.61 8.11
C LEU A 68 21.65 -15.39 9.39
N ARG A 69 21.03 -15.05 10.52
CA ARG A 69 21.24 -15.78 11.79
C ARG A 69 20.75 -17.23 11.68
N LEU A 70 19.59 -17.46 11.08
CA LEU A 70 19.05 -18.80 10.89
C LEU A 70 19.95 -19.64 9.99
N MET A 71 20.42 -19.08 8.87
CA MET A 71 21.37 -19.76 7.98
C MET A 71 22.66 -20.14 8.70
N LYS A 72 23.21 -19.25 9.56
CA LYS A 72 24.39 -19.56 10.38
C LYS A 72 24.15 -20.73 11.34
N VAL A 73 23.00 -20.79 11.99
CA VAL A 73 22.65 -21.89 12.91
C VAL A 73 22.53 -23.21 12.15
N VAL A 74 21.89 -23.20 10.98
CA VAL A 74 21.76 -24.39 10.12
C VAL A 74 23.14 -24.84 9.63
N ALA A 75 23.97 -23.94 9.11
CA ALA A 75 25.33 -24.24 8.67
C ALA A 75 26.18 -24.86 9.79
N MET A 76 26.09 -24.31 11.01
CA MET A 76 26.78 -24.85 12.19
C MET A 76 26.28 -26.24 12.61
N LYS A 77 24.98 -26.54 12.43
CA LYS A 77 24.43 -27.87 12.69
C LYS A 77 24.90 -28.87 11.62
N LEU A 78 24.84 -28.51 10.34
CA LEU A 78 25.32 -29.33 9.24
C LEU A 78 26.82 -29.65 9.37
N LEU A 79 27.64 -28.64 9.70
CA LEU A 79 29.08 -28.83 9.91
C LEU A 79 29.37 -29.80 11.06
N ARG A 80 28.57 -29.77 12.14
CA ARG A 80 28.66 -30.75 13.23
C ARG A 80 28.30 -32.15 12.77
N CYS A 81 27.20 -32.31 12.04
CA CYS A 81 26.77 -33.60 11.48
C CYS A 81 27.82 -34.22 10.54
N VAL A 82 28.47 -33.40 9.69
CA VAL A 82 29.54 -33.86 8.80
C VAL A 82 30.75 -34.32 9.60
N LYS A 83 31.19 -33.56 10.61
CA LYS A 83 32.33 -33.93 11.47
C LYS A 83 32.07 -35.22 12.27
N SER A 84 30.87 -35.39 12.83
CA SER A 84 30.52 -36.62 13.55
C SER A 84 30.45 -37.84 12.63
N SER A 85 30.01 -37.66 11.38
CA SER A 85 29.94 -38.76 10.40
C SER A 85 31.33 -39.20 9.90
N CYS A 86 32.26 -38.25 9.73
CA CYS A 86 33.67 -38.57 9.42
C CYS A 86 34.44 -39.23 10.57
N ALA A 87 34.01 -39.06 11.82
CA ALA A 87 34.67 -39.66 12.99
C ALA A 87 34.31 -41.15 13.18
N VAL A 88 33.21 -41.62 12.58
CA VAL A 88 32.73 -43.02 12.67
C VAL A 88 33.35 -43.91 11.57
N LEU A 89 33.98 -43.32 10.56
CA LEU A 89 34.57 -44.00 9.40
C LEU A 89 36.11 -44.15 9.48
N LYS A 90 36.71 -43.95 10.66
CA LYS A 90 38.15 -44.22 10.94
C LYS A 90 38.26 -45.34 11.96
#